data_AF-A0A1M6A4W1-F1
#
_entry.id   AF-A0A1M6A4W1-F1
#
_cell.length_a   1.000
_cell.length_b   1.000
_cell.length_c   1.000
_cell.angle_alpha   90.00
_cell.angle_beta   90.00
_cell.angle_gamma   90.00
#
_symmetry.space_group_name_H-M   'P 1'
#
loop_
_entity.id
_entity.type
_entity.pdbx_description
1 polymer ?
#
loop_
_entity_poly.entity_id
_entity_poly.type
_entity_poly.pdbx_seq_one_letter_code
_entity_poly.pdbx_strand_id
1 'polypeptide(L)'
;MNKKLIIIGGIVLIGITTILFWQRLQYAYYDFQEYLTLKNKIIWKSNVKLDWEDFIYDPEKNLIDNISTDVGIAARYHIRNSKIEYKSTTVFVPSKSFVSDTTNFMTLRIANVRFDLCEVYRRKLESKIDILRQKDIKDVPLDTLKNQSEIFFNQFKNEWGKFLDIPEDELEYELVQLENRIKLELN
;
A
#
# COMPACT_ATOMS: atom_id res chain seq x y z
N MET A 1 -7.97 56.89 12.83
CA MET A 1 -7.61 55.46 12.87
C MET A 1 -6.24 55.32 13.53
N ASN A 2 -6.10 54.50 14.58
CA ASN A 2 -4.89 54.48 15.40
C ASN A 2 -3.76 53.74 14.66
N LYS A 3 -2.67 54.41 14.28
CA LYS A 3 -1.55 53.82 13.51
C LYS A 3 -1.00 52.53 14.15
N LYS A 4 -1.03 52.45 15.49
CA LYS A 4 -0.66 51.24 16.25
C LYS A 4 -1.57 50.04 15.96
N LEU A 5 -2.89 50.26 15.83
CA LEU A 5 -3.84 49.19 15.50
C LEU A 5 -3.64 48.64 14.08
N ILE A 6 -3.27 49.49 13.12
CA ILE A 6 -2.98 49.08 11.74
C ILE A 6 -1.72 48.21 11.69
N ILE A 7 -0.65 48.62 12.39
CA ILE A 7 0.61 47.87 12.45
C ILE A 7 0.40 46.51 13.13
N ILE A 8 -0.32 46.47 14.26
CA ILE A 8 -0.65 45.22 14.95
C ILE A 8 -1.49 44.30 14.05
N GLY A 9 -2.51 44.85 13.37
CA GLY A 9 -3.33 44.10 12.42
C GLY A 9 -2.52 43.50 11.26
N GLY A 10 -1.56 44.26 10.72
CA GLY A 10 -0.66 43.79 9.67
C GLY A 10 0.25 42.64 10.12
N ILE A 11 0.81 42.71 11.33
CA ILE A 11 1.65 41.65 11.90
C ILE A 11 0.84 40.37 12.13
N VAL A 12 -0.38 40.49 12.67
CA VAL A 12 -1.28 39.34 12.87
C VAL A 12 -1.65 38.70 11.53
N LEU A 13 -1.98 39.49 10.51
CA LEU A 13 -2.33 38.99 9.18
C LEU A 13 -1.15 38.24 8.55
N ILE A 14 0.06 38.82 8.62
CA ILE A 14 1.29 38.16 8.15
C ILE A 14 1.46 36.83 8.88
N GLY A 15 1.40 36.82 10.22
CA GLY A 15 1.53 35.60 11.02
C GLY A 15 0.55 34.49 10.62
N ILE A 16 -0.72 34.84 10.41
CA ILE A 16 -1.74 33.88 9.93
C ILE A 16 -1.39 33.34 8.54
N THR A 17 -1.00 34.21 7.60
CA THR A 17 -0.63 33.78 6.25
C THR A 17 0.59 32.87 6.23
N THR A 18 1.60 33.13 7.07
CA THR A 18 2.78 32.26 7.17
C THR A 18 2.39 30.89 7.71
N ILE A 19 1.54 30.82 8.75
CA ILE A 19 1.06 29.54 9.30
C ILE A 19 0.30 28.73 8.24
N LEU A 20 -0.60 29.37 7.50
CA LEU A 20 -1.36 28.69 6.43
C LEU A 20 -0.45 28.23 5.28
N PHE A 21 0.57 29.02 4.93
CA PHE A 21 1.55 28.66 3.92
C PHE A 21 2.42 27.46 4.34
N TRP A 22 2.89 27.45 5.59
CA TRP A 22 3.64 26.31 6.16
C TRP A 22 2.83 25.01 6.12
N GLN A 23 1.55 25.07 6.45
CA GLN A 23 0.66 23.90 6.37
C GLN A 23 0.56 23.38 4.94
N ARG A 24 0.40 24.27 3.94
CA ARG A 24 0.38 23.87 2.53
C ARG A 24 1.69 23.22 2.07
N LEU A 25 2.84 23.76 2.50
CA LEU A 25 4.14 23.18 2.18
C LEU A 25 4.30 21.77 2.75
N GLN A 26 3.82 21.52 3.97
CA GLN A 26 3.84 20.17 4.55
C GLN A 26 3.01 19.18 3.72
N TYR A 27 1.79 19.54 3.31
CA TYR A 27 0.98 18.70 2.44
C TYR A 27 1.68 18.41 1.11
N ALA A 28 2.24 19.45 0.46
CA ALA A 28 2.96 19.30 -0.80
C ALA A 28 4.18 18.36 -0.65
N TYR A 29 4.90 18.44 0.47
CA TYR A 29 6.00 17.52 0.76
C TYR A 29 5.52 16.07 0.88
N TYR A 30 4.42 15.81 1.61
CA TYR A 30 3.89 14.45 1.76
C TYR A 30 3.35 13.87 0.45
N ASP A 31 2.65 14.67 -0.35
CA ASP A 31 2.15 14.25 -1.66
C ASP A 31 3.32 13.98 -2.63
N PHE A 32 4.41 14.75 -2.53
CA PHE A 32 5.62 14.48 -3.30
C PHE A 32 6.31 13.17 -2.87
N GLN A 33 6.38 12.88 -1.57
CA GLN A 33 6.90 11.59 -1.08
C GLN A 33 6.02 10.41 -1.53
N GLU A 34 4.70 10.57 -1.51
CA GLU A 34 3.76 9.58 -2.05
C GLU A 34 4.00 9.36 -3.56
N TYR A 35 4.11 10.44 -4.33
CA TYR A 35 4.42 10.38 -5.76
C TYR A 35 5.72 9.63 -6.02
N LEU A 36 6.81 9.98 -5.32
CA LEU A 36 8.10 9.29 -5.47
C LEU A 36 8.01 7.80 -5.12
N THR A 37 7.18 7.46 -4.14
CA THR A 37 6.94 6.07 -3.72
C THR A 37 6.16 5.28 -4.75
N LEU A 38 5.24 5.91 -5.49
CA LEU A 38 4.28 5.24 -6.38
C LEU A 38 4.66 5.31 -7.87
N LYS A 39 5.45 6.29 -8.31
CA LYS A 39 5.63 6.63 -9.75
C LYS A 39 6.08 5.50 -10.68
N ASN A 40 6.77 4.49 -10.14
CA ASN A 40 7.30 3.36 -10.91
C ASN A 40 6.64 2.03 -10.49
N LYS A 41 5.42 2.08 -9.97
CA LYS A 41 4.68 0.93 -9.45
C LYS A 41 3.31 0.85 -10.09
N ILE A 42 2.80 -0.36 -10.19
CA ILE A 42 1.42 -0.59 -10.62
C ILE A 42 0.54 -0.60 -9.38
N ILE A 43 -0.43 0.32 -9.34
CA ILE A 43 -1.37 0.44 -8.24
C ILE A 43 -2.52 -0.53 -8.46
N TRP A 44 -2.87 -1.29 -7.43
CA TRP A 44 -3.99 -2.21 -7.48
C TRP A 44 -5.31 -1.48 -7.77
N LYS A 45 -6.10 -2.03 -8.69
CA LYS A 45 -7.50 -1.65 -8.93
C LYS A 45 -8.25 -2.91 -9.32
N SER A 46 -9.56 -2.96 -9.03
CA SER A 46 -10.40 -4.12 -9.34
C SER A 46 -10.40 -4.53 -10.82
N ASN A 47 -10.15 -3.56 -11.72
CA ASN A 47 -10.10 -3.76 -13.17
C ASN A 47 -8.68 -3.79 -13.75
N VAL A 48 -7.64 -3.77 -12.91
CA VAL A 48 -6.24 -3.87 -13.34
C VAL A 48 -5.73 -5.26 -12.99
N LYS A 49 -5.26 -5.98 -14.00
CA LYS A 49 -4.60 -7.27 -13.86
C LYS A 49 -3.16 -7.13 -14.36
N LEU A 50 -2.26 -7.87 -13.74
CA LEU A 50 -0.88 -7.97 -14.18
C LEU A 50 -0.84 -8.77 -15.48
N ASP A 51 0.00 -8.32 -16.39
CA ASP A 51 0.31 -8.99 -17.64
C ASP A 51 1.83 -9.22 -17.76
N TRP A 52 2.26 -10.03 -18.73
CA TRP A 52 3.68 -10.36 -18.92
C TRP A 52 4.55 -9.13 -19.17
N GLU A 53 4.01 -8.09 -19.79
CA GLU A 53 4.70 -6.82 -20.05
C GLU A 53 5.07 -6.07 -18.76
N ASP A 54 4.43 -6.39 -17.63
CA ASP A 54 4.72 -5.78 -16.33
C ASP A 54 5.95 -6.40 -15.64
N PHE A 55 6.48 -7.51 -16.17
CA PHE A 55 7.61 -8.24 -15.60
C PHE A 55 8.88 -8.06 -16.44
N ILE A 56 10.03 -8.13 -15.76
CA ILE A 56 11.32 -8.23 -16.45
C ILE A 56 11.49 -9.67 -16.95
N TYR A 57 11.51 -9.88 -18.26
CA TYR A 57 11.81 -11.20 -18.83
C TYR A 57 13.29 -11.54 -18.64
N ASP A 58 13.56 -12.66 -17.97
CA ASP A 58 14.91 -13.13 -17.66
C ASP A 58 14.93 -14.68 -17.69
N PRO A 59 15.25 -15.29 -18.84
CA PRO A 59 15.23 -16.74 -19.00
C PRO A 59 16.37 -17.45 -18.24
N GLU A 60 17.41 -16.73 -17.81
CA GLU A 60 18.54 -17.32 -17.08
C GLU A 60 18.22 -17.48 -15.58
N LYS A 61 17.20 -16.79 -15.08
CA LYS A 61 16.74 -16.94 -13.70
C LYS A 61 15.92 -18.22 -13.54
N ASN A 62 16.59 -19.25 -13.04
CA ASN A 62 15.96 -20.47 -12.55
C ASN A 62 15.26 -20.20 -11.22
N LEU A 63 13.97 -19.87 -11.27
CA LEU A 63 13.07 -19.96 -10.12
C LEU A 63 12.32 -21.28 -10.14
N ILE A 64 11.93 -21.74 -8.96
CA ILE A 64 11.05 -22.91 -8.80
C ILE A 64 9.72 -22.67 -9.55
N ASP A 65 9.19 -21.43 -9.51
CA ASP A 65 7.87 -21.10 -10.07
C ASP A 65 7.92 -20.30 -11.38
N ASN A 66 9.11 -20.13 -11.97
CA ASN A 66 9.35 -19.31 -13.16
C ASN A 66 8.91 -17.83 -13.07
N ILE A 67 8.48 -17.34 -11.90
CA ILE A 67 8.06 -15.95 -11.67
C ILE A 67 8.40 -15.45 -10.27
N SER A 68 8.86 -14.22 -10.19
CA SER A 68 8.92 -13.46 -8.93
C SER A 68 8.01 -12.26 -9.03
N THR A 69 7.06 -12.17 -8.11
CA THR A 69 6.06 -11.10 -8.06
C THR A 69 6.26 -10.29 -6.78
N ASP A 70 6.90 -9.13 -6.88
CA ASP A 70 7.13 -8.22 -5.75
C ASP A 70 5.91 -7.31 -5.59
N VAL A 71 5.16 -7.54 -4.51
CA VAL A 71 3.99 -6.75 -4.10
C VAL A 71 4.18 -6.20 -2.70
N GLY A 72 3.55 -5.07 -2.43
CA GLY A 72 3.65 -4.41 -1.13
C GLY A 72 2.49 -3.49 -0.82
N ILE A 73 2.47 -3.03 0.43
CA ILE A 73 1.55 -2.00 0.92
C ILE A 73 2.34 -0.70 1.06
N ALA A 74 2.06 0.27 0.20
CA ALA A 74 2.54 1.63 0.34
C ALA A 74 1.59 2.38 1.27
N ALA A 75 2.06 2.79 2.45
CA ALA A 75 1.25 3.54 3.41
C ALA A 75 1.89 4.89 3.72
N ARG A 76 1.04 5.91 3.89
CA ARG A 76 1.42 7.19 4.49
C ARG A 76 0.51 7.50 5.66
N TYR A 77 1.07 8.12 6.68
CA TYR A 77 0.31 8.52 7.85
C TYR A 77 0.83 9.81 8.46
N HIS A 78 -0.08 10.51 9.12
CA HIS A 78 0.20 11.74 9.85
C HIS A 78 -0.77 11.88 11.02
N ILE A 79 -0.29 12.34 12.17
CA ILE A 79 -1.13 12.63 13.34
C ILE A 79 -1.21 14.13 13.50
N ARG A 80 -2.39 14.72 13.31
CA ARG A 80 -2.62 16.17 13.41
C ARG A 80 -3.88 16.48 14.18
N ASN A 81 -3.81 17.45 15.09
CA ASN A 81 -4.95 17.90 15.91
C ASN A 81 -5.69 16.74 16.59
N SER A 82 -4.95 15.74 17.06
CA SER A 82 -5.53 14.50 17.56
C SER A 82 -6.48 13.85 16.54
N LYS A 83 -6.04 13.74 15.28
CA LYS A 83 -6.65 12.88 14.24
C LYS A 83 -5.56 12.13 13.48
N ILE A 84 -5.82 10.86 13.18
CA ILE A 84 -4.96 10.01 12.34
C ILE A 84 -5.38 10.18 10.87
N GLU A 85 -4.57 10.90 10.11
CA GLU A 85 -4.61 10.89 8.65
C GLU A 85 -3.80 9.68 8.18
N TYR A 86 -4.43 8.77 7.43
CA TYR A 86 -3.81 7.52 6.99
C TYR A 86 -4.38 7.16 5.62
N LYS A 87 -3.49 6.79 4.71
CA LYS A 87 -3.83 6.29 3.38
C LYS A 87 -2.88 5.15 3.04
N SER A 88 -3.41 4.06 2.53
CA SER A 88 -2.59 2.97 2.01
C SER A 88 -2.99 2.58 0.60
N THR A 89 -2.08 1.94 -0.12
CA THR A 89 -2.30 1.46 -1.48
C THR A 89 -1.49 0.20 -1.71
N THR A 90 -2.10 -0.79 -2.36
CA THR A 90 -1.42 -2.03 -2.76
C THR A 90 -0.70 -1.78 -4.07
N VAL A 91 0.56 -2.19 -4.13
CA VAL A 91 1.44 -1.90 -5.25
C VAL A 91 2.17 -3.15 -5.70
N PHE A 92 2.31 -3.30 -7.01
CA PHE A 92 3.24 -4.20 -7.66
C PHE A 92 4.48 -3.42 -8.09
N VAL A 93 5.66 -4.04 -7.98
CA VAL A 93 6.96 -3.41 -8.26
C VAL A 93 7.60 -4.07 -9.48
N PRO A 94 7.39 -3.53 -10.70
CA PRO A 94 7.96 -4.06 -11.94
C PRO A 94 9.48 -4.25 -11.87
N SER A 95 10.20 -3.26 -11.31
CA SER A 95 11.65 -3.27 -11.23
C SER A 95 12.25 -4.37 -10.33
N LYS A 96 11.42 -5.10 -9.58
CA LYS A 96 11.82 -6.21 -8.71
C LYS A 96 11.16 -7.53 -9.09
N SER A 97 10.33 -7.51 -10.13
CA SER A 97 9.52 -8.65 -10.55
C SER A 97 10.05 -9.16 -11.88
N PHE A 98 10.14 -10.47 -12.03
CA PHE A 98 10.74 -11.08 -13.21
C PHE A 98 10.06 -12.41 -13.55
N VAL A 99 10.18 -12.81 -14.81
CA VAL A 99 9.58 -14.04 -15.35
C VAL A 99 10.58 -14.73 -16.28
N SER A 100 10.73 -16.05 -16.15
CA SER A 100 11.60 -16.86 -17.02
C SER A 100 10.83 -17.60 -18.12
N ASP A 101 9.53 -17.82 -17.94
CA ASP A 101 8.64 -18.47 -18.91
C ASP A 101 7.28 -17.73 -19.01
N THR A 102 6.97 -17.21 -20.19
CA THR A 102 5.72 -16.48 -20.49
C THR A 102 4.66 -17.37 -21.15
N THR A 103 4.94 -18.66 -21.34
CA THR A 103 4.00 -19.60 -21.97
C THR A 103 3.04 -20.24 -20.96
N ASN A 104 3.39 -20.20 -19.67
CA ASN A 104 2.60 -20.77 -18.60
C ASN A 104 1.59 -19.75 -18.02
N PHE A 105 0.34 -19.84 -18.46
CA PHE A 105 -0.75 -18.99 -17.94
C PHE A 105 -1.00 -19.15 -16.44
N MET A 106 -0.68 -20.32 -15.88
CA MET A 106 -0.85 -20.58 -14.45
C MET A 106 0.04 -19.63 -13.65
N THR A 107 1.30 -19.50 -14.05
CA THR A 107 2.27 -18.58 -13.43
C THR A 107 1.77 -17.13 -13.35
N LEU A 108 1.16 -16.60 -14.42
CA LEU A 108 0.56 -15.25 -14.40
C LEU A 108 -0.66 -15.16 -13.48
N ARG A 109 -1.48 -16.21 -13.43
CA ARG A 109 -2.63 -16.29 -12.55
C ARG A 109 -2.21 -16.28 -11.07
N ILE A 110 -1.18 -17.04 -10.68
CA ILE A 110 -0.58 -16.99 -9.33
C ILE A 110 -0.12 -15.58 -8.98
N ALA A 111 0.55 -14.89 -9.90
CA ALA A 111 1.01 -13.51 -9.67
C ALA A 111 -0.17 -12.54 -9.43
N ASN A 112 -1.24 -12.65 -10.23
CA ASN A 112 -2.45 -11.86 -10.04
C ASN A 112 -3.14 -12.16 -8.69
N VAL A 113 -3.22 -13.43 -8.30
CA VAL A 113 -3.78 -13.85 -7.00
C VAL A 113 -2.95 -13.30 -5.84
N ARG A 114 -1.61 -13.32 -5.94
CA ARG A 114 -0.73 -12.70 -4.94
C ARG A 114 -1.00 -11.21 -4.78
N PHE A 115 -1.20 -10.51 -5.89
CA PHE A 115 -1.47 -9.08 -5.91
C PHE A 115 -2.82 -8.74 -5.27
N ASP A 116 -3.86 -9.49 -5.63
CA ASP A 116 -5.19 -9.36 -5.04
C ASP A 116 -5.19 -9.73 -3.55
N LEU A 117 -4.43 -10.76 -3.14
CA LEU A 117 -4.30 -11.14 -1.75
C LEU A 117 -3.63 -10.03 -0.91
N CYS A 118 -2.61 -9.38 -1.45
CA CYS A 118 -1.98 -8.24 -0.78
C CYS A 118 -3.00 -7.11 -0.54
N GLU A 119 -3.92 -6.89 -1.49
CA GLU A 119 -5.01 -5.92 -1.34
C GLU A 119 -5.99 -6.29 -0.23
N VAL A 120 -6.34 -7.56 -0.09
CA VAL A 120 -7.17 -8.03 1.04
C VAL A 120 -6.53 -7.63 2.38
N TYR A 121 -5.24 -7.88 2.54
CA TYR A 121 -4.51 -7.54 3.77
C TYR A 121 -4.39 -6.02 3.98
N ARG A 122 -4.24 -5.25 2.90
CA ARG A 122 -4.29 -3.78 2.97
C ARG A 122 -5.65 -3.29 3.47
N ARG A 123 -6.76 -3.85 2.99
CA ARG A 123 -8.11 -3.48 3.46
C ARG A 123 -8.31 -3.83 4.93
N LYS A 124 -7.84 -5.00 5.37
CA LYS A 124 -7.83 -5.39 6.80
C LYS A 124 -7.04 -4.40 7.65
N LEU A 125 -5.88 -3.95 7.17
CA LEU A 125 -5.09 -2.89 7.79
C LEU A 125 -5.88 -1.58 7.89
N GLU A 126 -6.53 -1.13 6.81
CA GLU A 126 -7.35 0.09 6.85
C GLU A 126 -8.50 -0.01 7.87
N SER A 127 -9.23 -1.12 7.90
CA SER A 127 -10.27 -1.34 8.92
C SER A 127 -9.70 -1.26 10.34
N LYS A 128 -8.49 -1.78 10.56
CA LYS A 128 -7.81 -1.66 11.86
C LYS A 128 -7.46 -0.20 12.19
N ILE A 129 -6.99 0.57 11.21
CA ILE A 129 -6.71 2.00 11.39
C ILE A 129 -7.99 2.78 11.67
N ASP A 130 -9.11 2.44 11.02
CA ASP A 130 -10.40 3.08 11.28
C ASP A 130 -10.90 2.86 12.71
N ILE A 131 -10.65 1.68 13.28
CA ILE A 131 -10.91 1.43 14.70
C ILE A 131 -10.00 2.30 15.58
N LEU A 132 -8.72 2.48 15.22
CA LEU A 132 -7.80 3.35 15.97
C LEU A 132 -8.20 4.83 15.89
N ARG A 133 -8.76 5.27 14.77
CA ARG A 133 -9.28 6.65 14.60
C ARG A 133 -10.43 6.99 15.56
N GLN A 134 -11.14 5.98 16.07
CA GLN A 134 -12.23 6.17 17.03
C GLN A 134 -11.75 6.28 18.48
N LYS A 135 -10.48 5.98 18.76
CA LYS A 135 -9.90 6.07 20.10
C LYS A 135 -9.33 7.46 20.37
N ASP A 136 -9.17 7.82 21.64
CA ASP A 136 -8.39 9.02 22.00
C ASP A 136 -6.94 8.81 21.57
N ILE A 137 -6.37 9.78 20.85
CA ILE A 137 -5.02 9.68 20.28
C ILE A 137 -3.92 9.69 21.33
N LYS A 138 -4.21 10.14 22.55
CA LYS A 138 -3.30 9.97 23.69
C LYS A 138 -2.96 8.50 23.95
N ASP A 139 -3.83 7.59 23.54
CA ASP A 139 -3.65 6.14 23.73
C ASP A 139 -3.02 5.45 22.51
N VAL A 140 -2.62 6.20 21.47
CA VAL A 140 -2.03 5.64 20.25
C VAL A 140 -0.56 6.06 20.12
N PRO A 141 0.40 5.19 20.51
CA PRO A 141 1.83 5.44 20.30
C PRO A 141 2.14 5.74 18.83
N LEU A 142 3.10 6.62 18.56
CA LEU A 142 3.47 7.04 17.20
C LEU A 142 3.87 5.86 16.29
N ASP A 143 4.54 4.86 16.86
CA ASP A 143 4.98 3.66 16.15
C ASP A 143 3.83 2.68 15.86
N THR A 144 2.65 2.87 16.45
CA THR A 144 1.51 1.95 16.30
C THR A 144 1.13 1.78 14.84
N LEU A 145 1.09 2.87 14.06
CA LEU A 145 0.68 2.83 12.65
C LEU A 145 1.69 2.09 11.77
N LYS A 146 2.99 2.28 12.05
CA LYS A 146 4.07 1.55 11.40
C LYS A 146 3.98 0.06 11.77
N ASN A 147 3.85 -0.25 13.07
CA ASN A 147 3.74 -1.62 13.57
C ASN A 147 2.52 -2.33 12.98
N GLN A 148 1.36 -1.66 12.85
CA GLN A 148 0.20 -2.26 12.18
C GLN A 148 0.51 -2.60 10.73
N SER A 149 1.15 -1.70 9.98
CA SER A 149 1.50 -1.96 8.58
C SER A 149 2.42 -3.17 8.43
N GLU A 150 3.41 -3.30 9.32
CA GLU A 150 4.31 -4.47 9.36
C GLU A 150 3.58 -5.76 9.75
N ILE A 151 2.67 -5.70 10.73
CA ILE A 151 1.87 -6.86 11.16
C ILE A 151 1.04 -7.40 9.99
N PHE A 152 0.26 -6.56 9.31
CA PHE A 152 -0.59 -7.02 8.21
C PHE A 152 0.22 -7.48 7.00
N PHE A 153 1.35 -6.83 6.71
CA PHE A 153 2.23 -7.31 5.65
C PHE A 153 2.90 -8.66 5.99
N ASN A 154 3.24 -8.89 7.25
CA ASN A 154 3.75 -10.19 7.70
C ASN A 154 2.67 -11.27 7.66
N GLN A 155 1.43 -10.96 8.01
CA GLN A 155 0.32 -11.91 7.87
C GLN A 155 0.10 -12.30 6.40
N PHE A 156 0.11 -11.33 5.49
CA PHE A 156 0.11 -11.58 4.05
C PHE A 156 1.23 -12.53 3.64
N LYS A 157 2.48 -12.23 4.01
CA LYS A 157 3.64 -13.07 3.66
C LYS A 157 3.51 -14.48 4.22
N ASN A 158 3.01 -14.62 5.44
CA ASN A 158 2.82 -15.92 6.07
C ASN A 158 1.76 -16.76 5.36
N GLU A 159 0.65 -16.13 4.96
CA GLU A 159 -0.40 -16.83 4.22
C GLU A 159 0.05 -17.19 2.80
N TRP A 160 0.73 -16.26 2.12
CA TRP A 160 1.32 -16.52 0.81
C TRP A 160 2.38 -17.62 0.87
N GLY A 161 3.22 -17.63 1.91
CA GLY A 161 4.21 -18.69 2.11
C GLY A 161 3.56 -20.07 2.22
N LYS A 162 2.48 -20.20 3.00
CA LYS A 162 1.72 -21.46 3.08
C LYS A 162 1.15 -21.89 1.74
N PHE A 163 0.72 -20.95 0.90
CA PHE A 163 0.24 -21.25 -0.44
C PHE A 163 1.36 -21.78 -1.36
N LEU A 164 2.58 -21.24 -1.23
CA LEU A 164 3.74 -21.74 -1.98
C LEU A 164 4.22 -23.13 -1.53
N ASP A 165 3.88 -23.55 -0.30
CA ASP A 165 4.23 -24.87 0.23
C ASP A 165 3.25 -25.98 -0.23
N ILE A 166 2.22 -25.65 -1.02
CA ILE A 166 1.21 -26.59 -1.50
C ILE A 166 1.80 -27.52 -2.58
N PRO A 167 1.57 -28.84 -2.52
CA PRO A 167 1.98 -29.77 -3.56
C PRO A 167 1.41 -29.42 -4.96
N GLU A 168 2.18 -29.70 -6.01
CA GLU A 168 1.81 -29.36 -7.40
C GLU A 168 0.47 -29.98 -7.83
N ASP A 169 0.13 -31.18 -7.34
CA ASP A 169 -1.11 -31.89 -7.64
C ASP A 169 -2.35 -31.27 -6.96
N GLU A 170 -2.18 -30.50 -5.90
CA GLU A 170 -3.25 -29.79 -5.18
C GLU A 170 -3.34 -28.29 -5.54
N LEU A 171 -2.29 -27.74 -6.18
CA LEU A 171 -2.11 -26.31 -6.43
C LEU A 171 -3.30 -25.66 -7.14
N GLU A 172 -3.80 -26.28 -8.21
CA GLU A 172 -4.91 -25.72 -8.99
C GLU A 172 -6.21 -25.62 -8.17
N TYR A 173 -6.50 -26.65 -7.37
CA TYR A 173 -7.67 -26.66 -6.50
C TYR A 173 -7.58 -25.56 -5.44
N GLU A 174 -6.45 -25.49 -4.73
CA GLU A 174 -6.23 -24.52 -3.66
C GLU A 174 -6.19 -23.08 -4.18
N LEU A 175 -5.64 -22.86 -5.37
CA LEU A 175 -5.67 -21.57 -6.06
C LEU A 175 -7.12 -21.12 -6.33
N VAL A 176 -7.97 -22.01 -6.85
CA VAL A 176 -9.40 -21.69 -7.08
C VAL A 176 -10.09 -21.33 -5.77
N GLN A 177 -9.81 -22.06 -4.68
CA GLN A 177 -10.37 -21.74 -3.35
C GLN A 177 -9.91 -20.36 -2.87
N LEU A 178 -8.61 -20.08 -3.02
CA LEU A 178 -8.01 -18.80 -2.65
C LEU A 178 -8.63 -17.63 -3.44
N GLU A 179 -8.76 -17.78 -4.75
CA GLU A 179 -9.41 -16.80 -5.63
C GLU A 179 -10.85 -16.52 -5.23
N ASN A 180 -11.63 -17.56 -4.97
CA ASN A 180 -13.03 -17.42 -4.53
C ASN A 180 -13.12 -16.66 -3.21
N ARG A 181 -12.26 -16.99 -2.25
CA ARG A 181 -12.19 -16.28 -0.96
C ARG A 181 -11.79 -14.82 -1.14
N ILE A 182 -10.74 -14.55 -1.91
CA ILE A 182 -10.29 -13.18 -2.21
C ILE A 182 -11.42 -12.38 -2.87
N LYS A 183 -12.12 -12.96 -3.83
CA LYS A 183 -13.25 -12.31 -4.50
C LYS A 183 -14.37 -11.96 -3.51
N LEU A 184 -14.64 -12.81 -2.52
CA LEU A 184 -15.61 -12.51 -1.45
C LEU A 184 -15.13 -11.39 -0.52
N GLU A 185 -13.84 -11.31 -0.23
CA GLU A 185 -13.27 -10.27 0.64
C GLU A 185 -13.06 -8.91 -0.07
N LEU A 186 -13.01 -8.91 -1.41
CA LEU A 186 -12.83 -7.69 -2.21
C LEU A 186 -14.13 -7.08 -2.74
N ASN A 187 -15.24 -7.82 -2.71
CA ASN A 187 -16.59 -7.34 -3.03
C ASN A 187 -17.27 -6.70 -1.83
#